data_AF-A0A2T7G531-F1
#
_entry.id   AF-A0A2T7G531-F1
#
_cell.length_a   1.000
_cell.length_b   1.000
_cell.length_c   1.000
_cell.angle_alpha   90.00
_cell.angle_beta   90.00
_cell.angle_gamma   90.00
#
_symmetry.space_group_name_H-M   'P 1'
#
loop_
_entity.id
_entity.type
_entity.pdbx_description
1 polymer ?
#
loop_
_entity_poly.entity_id
_entity_poly.type
_entity_poly.pdbx_seq_one_letter_code
_entity_poly.pdbx_strand_id
1 'polypeptide(L)'
;MKYLLIVALAVLASAANAQEPGDAFCYFETDGTIVIQGRCQFAAQGGGSFKIFDRLPDFGHFANLLVSSDGQGAGYWNGAPGNTHAHEPLGRMIRVGGCWVNAQSRICAWK
;
A
#
# COMPACT_ATOMS: atom_id res chain seq x y z
N MET A 1 -0.36 31.44 53.66
CA MET A 1 0.29 31.75 52.36
C MET A 1 1.10 30.56 51.90
N LYS A 2 0.63 29.81 50.89
CA LYS A 2 1.46 29.14 49.88
C LYS A 2 0.55 28.36 48.92
N TYR A 3 0.22 28.99 47.81
CA TYR A 3 -0.39 28.33 46.65
C TYR A 3 0.73 27.53 45.96
N LEU A 4 0.63 26.20 45.94
CA LEU A 4 1.44 25.38 45.04
C LEU A 4 0.71 25.32 43.68
N LEU A 5 1.18 26.12 42.72
CA LEU A 5 0.78 26.00 41.32
C LEU A 5 1.57 24.83 40.70
N ILE A 6 0.87 23.73 40.42
CA ILE A 6 1.41 22.64 39.58
C ILE A 6 1.08 23.00 38.14
N VAL A 7 2.10 23.36 37.35
CA VAL A 7 1.98 23.54 35.90
C VAL A 7 2.10 22.15 35.26
N ALA A 8 0.98 21.62 34.76
CA ALA A 8 0.96 20.38 34.00
C ALA A 8 1.37 20.67 32.54
N LEU A 9 2.56 20.23 32.14
CA LEU A 9 2.94 20.15 30.72
C LEU A 9 2.17 18.99 30.07
N ALA A 10 1.18 19.31 29.23
CA ALA A 10 0.53 18.32 28.37
C ALA A 10 1.45 17.99 27.19
N VAL A 11 2.05 16.79 27.20
CA VAL A 11 2.79 16.25 26.05
C VAL A 11 1.76 15.76 25.04
N LEU A 12 1.59 16.48 23.93
CA LEU A 12 0.80 16.05 22.79
C LEU A 12 1.58 14.97 22.02
N ALA A 13 1.35 13.70 22.35
CA ALA A 13 1.86 12.58 21.57
C ALA A 13 1.07 12.47 20.26
N SER A 14 1.68 12.86 19.14
CA SER A 14 1.13 12.59 17.81
C SER A 14 1.32 11.11 17.48
N ALA A 15 0.28 10.30 17.65
CA ALA A 15 0.28 8.93 17.13
C ALA A 15 0.23 9.00 15.59
N ALA A 16 1.28 8.51 14.94
CA ALA A 16 1.22 8.20 13.52
C ALA A 16 0.18 7.08 13.33
N ASN A 17 -0.99 7.41 12.79
CA ASN A 17 -2.02 6.42 12.48
C ASN A 17 -1.52 5.56 11.32
N ALA A 18 -0.92 4.41 11.62
CA ALA A 18 -0.80 3.34 10.63
C ALA A 18 -2.24 2.87 10.33
N GLN A 19 -2.76 3.25 9.16
CA GLN A 19 -4.06 2.77 8.71
C GLN A 19 -3.97 1.26 8.52
N GLU A 20 -4.72 0.50 9.32
CA GLU A 20 -4.83 -0.96 9.17
C GLU A 20 -5.27 -1.33 7.74
N PRO A 21 -4.67 -2.37 7.12
CA PRO A 21 -5.11 -2.84 5.82
C PRO A 21 -6.60 -3.23 5.86
N GLY A 22 -7.40 -2.61 4.98
CA GLY A 22 -8.83 -2.89 4.87
C GLY A 22 -9.14 -3.95 3.80
N ASP A 23 -10.33 -4.52 3.86
CA ASP A 23 -10.82 -5.46 2.86
C ASP A 23 -11.07 -4.79 1.50
N ALA A 24 -10.70 -5.49 0.42
CA ALA A 24 -10.90 -5.07 -0.96
C ALA A 24 -10.98 -6.29 -1.90
N PHE A 25 -11.33 -6.05 -3.17
CA PHE A 25 -11.04 -6.93 -4.29
C PHE A 25 -9.83 -6.39 -5.05
N CYS A 26 -8.86 -7.25 -5.35
CA CYS A 26 -7.64 -6.88 -6.05
C CYS A 26 -7.38 -7.78 -7.26
N TYR A 27 -6.61 -7.22 -8.18
CA TYR A 27 -5.98 -7.95 -9.26
C TYR A 27 -4.54 -7.46 -9.41
N PHE A 28 -3.58 -8.37 -9.38
CA PHE A 28 -2.19 -8.10 -9.70
C PHE A 28 -1.69 -9.15 -10.69
N GLU A 29 -1.22 -8.67 -11.83
CA GLU A 29 -0.56 -9.47 -12.86
C GLU A 29 0.73 -8.77 -13.26
N THR A 30 1.78 -9.57 -13.50
CA THR A 30 3.02 -9.12 -14.13
C THR A 30 3.55 -10.22 -15.03
N ASP A 31 4.10 -9.84 -16.17
CA ASP A 31 4.73 -10.76 -17.13
C ASP A 31 3.81 -11.93 -17.53
N GLY A 32 2.51 -11.64 -17.69
CA GLY A 32 1.48 -12.62 -18.05
C GLY A 32 1.08 -13.58 -16.93
N THR A 33 1.60 -13.39 -15.71
CA THR A 33 1.29 -14.23 -14.55
C THR A 33 0.40 -13.48 -13.57
N ILE A 34 -0.75 -14.06 -13.25
CA ILE A 34 -1.64 -13.55 -12.21
C ILE A 34 -1.07 -13.95 -10.86
N VAL A 35 -0.67 -12.93 -10.08
CA VAL A 35 -0.04 -13.11 -8.76
C VAL A 35 -1.06 -12.97 -7.64
N ILE A 36 -1.98 -12.00 -7.75
CA ILE A 36 -3.05 -11.78 -6.76
C ILE A 36 -4.38 -11.64 -7.50
N GLN A 37 -5.40 -12.39 -7.10
CA GLN A 37 -6.74 -12.26 -7.63
C GLN A 37 -7.80 -12.51 -6.56
N GLY A 38 -8.83 -11.65 -6.53
CA GLY A 38 -9.97 -11.82 -5.64
C GLY A 38 -9.84 -10.98 -4.38
N ARG A 39 -10.33 -11.51 -3.26
CA ARG A 39 -10.31 -10.76 -1.99
C ARG A 39 -8.87 -10.61 -1.49
N CYS A 40 -8.51 -9.39 -1.11
CA CYS A 40 -7.18 -8.98 -0.70
C CYS A 40 -7.24 -8.07 0.52
N GLN A 41 -6.08 -7.67 1.02
CA GLN A 41 -5.97 -6.54 1.94
C GLN A 41 -5.43 -5.33 1.17
N PHE A 42 -5.96 -4.14 1.49
CA PHE A 42 -5.60 -2.88 0.86
C PHE A 42 -5.16 -1.88 1.93
N ALA A 43 -3.96 -1.33 1.80
CA ALA A 43 -3.44 -0.30 2.69
C ALA A 43 -3.16 0.99 1.90
N ALA A 44 -3.92 2.05 2.19
CA ALA A 44 -3.66 3.37 1.63
C ALA A 44 -2.38 3.97 2.24
N GLN A 45 -1.57 4.64 1.42
CA GLN A 45 -0.33 5.30 1.85
C GLN A 45 -0.36 6.82 1.64
N GLY A 46 -1.50 7.37 1.19
CA GLY A 46 -1.66 8.79 0.91
C GLY A 46 -1.23 9.18 -0.51
N GLY A 47 -1.72 10.33 -1.00
CA GLY A 47 -1.38 10.82 -2.34
C GLY A 47 -1.81 9.92 -3.51
N GLY A 48 -2.70 8.95 -3.26
CA GLY A 48 -3.06 7.90 -4.23
C GLY A 48 -2.16 6.67 -4.20
N SER A 49 -1.08 6.69 -3.42
CA SER A 49 -0.21 5.53 -3.17
C SER A 49 -0.91 4.49 -2.31
N PHE A 50 -0.65 3.21 -2.57
CA PHE A 50 -1.24 2.11 -1.82
C PHE A 50 -0.44 0.81 -1.93
N LYS A 51 -0.69 -0.11 -0.99
CA LYS A 51 -0.28 -1.51 -1.08
C LYS A 51 -1.50 -2.42 -1.17
N ILE A 52 -1.35 -3.51 -1.91
CA ILE A 52 -2.26 -4.65 -1.89
C ILE A 52 -1.51 -5.90 -1.46
N PHE A 53 -2.16 -6.72 -0.65
CA PHE A 53 -1.62 -7.98 -0.15
C PHE A 53 -2.60 -9.09 -0.50
N ASP A 54 -2.09 -10.26 -0.88
CA ASP A 54 -2.92 -11.46 -0.84
C ASP A 54 -3.31 -11.79 0.62
N ARG A 55 -4.05 -12.89 0.79
CA ARG A 55 -4.51 -13.35 2.11
C ARG A 55 -3.84 -14.64 2.53
N LEU A 56 -2.67 -14.94 1.96
CA LEU A 56 -1.93 -16.12 2.34
C LEU A 56 -1.24 -15.89 3.70
N PRO A 57 -1.10 -16.95 4.52
CA PRO A 57 -0.32 -16.88 5.74
C PRO A 57 1.17 -16.60 5.43
N ASP A 58 1.93 -16.19 6.45
CA ASP A 58 3.39 -16.02 6.40
C ASP A 58 3.91 -15.02 5.35
N PHE A 59 3.19 -13.90 5.18
CA PHE A 59 3.53 -12.82 4.24
C PHE A 59 3.58 -13.30 2.79
N GLY A 60 2.42 -13.58 2.17
CA GLY A 60 2.35 -13.95 0.75
C GLY A 60 2.80 -12.86 -0.23
N HIS A 61 2.18 -12.77 -1.39
CA HIS A 61 2.49 -11.74 -2.37
C HIS A 61 1.91 -10.38 -2.01
N PHE A 62 2.65 -9.32 -2.33
CA PHE A 62 2.13 -7.97 -2.28
C PHE A 62 2.71 -7.09 -3.38
N ALA A 63 1.93 -6.09 -3.78
CA ALA A 63 2.33 -5.04 -4.70
C ALA A 63 2.16 -3.67 -4.04
N ASN A 64 3.11 -2.78 -4.28
CA ASN A 64 3.13 -1.41 -3.80
C ASN A 64 3.11 -0.46 -5.01
N LEU A 65 2.18 0.48 -4.98
CA LEU A 65 2.12 1.56 -5.95
C LEU A 65 2.44 2.88 -5.25
N LEU A 66 3.46 3.56 -5.75
CA LEU A 66 3.81 4.91 -5.35
C LEU A 66 3.30 5.89 -6.40
N VAL A 67 2.53 6.88 -5.97
CA VAL A 67 2.03 7.96 -6.81
C VAL A 67 2.76 9.25 -6.43
N SER A 68 3.44 9.82 -7.42
CA SER A 68 4.16 11.08 -7.31
C SER A 68 3.18 12.26 -7.30
N SER A 69 3.63 13.43 -6.85
CA SER A 69 2.79 14.65 -6.78
C SER A 69 2.28 15.15 -8.13
N ASP A 70 2.96 14.79 -9.22
CA ASP A 70 2.54 15.05 -10.60
C ASP A 70 1.52 14.01 -11.12
N GLY A 71 1.08 13.07 -10.26
CA GLY A 71 0.11 12.03 -10.59
C GLY A 71 0.70 10.79 -11.26
N GLN A 72 2.03 10.69 -11.39
CA GLN A 72 2.68 9.53 -12.03
C GLN A 72 2.86 8.36 -11.07
N GLY A 73 2.51 7.16 -11.54
CA GLY A 73 2.62 5.93 -10.76
C GLY A 73 3.92 5.16 -11.02
N ALA A 74 4.47 4.55 -9.98
CA ALA A 74 5.53 3.57 -10.05
C ALA A 74 5.16 2.34 -9.22
N GLY A 75 5.17 1.17 -9.86
CA GLY A 75 4.83 -0.10 -9.22
C GLY A 75 6.07 -0.86 -8.75
N TYR A 76 5.93 -1.57 -7.64
CA TYR A 76 6.91 -2.48 -7.08
C TYR A 76 6.21 -3.70 -6.49
N TRP A 77 6.87 -4.84 -6.41
CA TRP A 77 6.32 -6.03 -5.75
C TRP A 77 7.42 -6.87 -5.09
N ASN A 78 7.02 -7.88 -4.35
CA ASN A 78 7.95 -8.69 -3.54
C ASN A 78 8.62 -9.85 -4.29
N GLY A 79 8.21 -10.14 -5.52
CA GLY A 79 8.81 -11.18 -6.37
C GLY A 79 8.38 -12.60 -5.99
N ALA A 80 8.68 -13.00 -4.75
CA ALA A 80 8.40 -14.32 -4.21
C ALA A 80 7.53 -14.21 -2.94
N PRO A 81 6.70 -15.22 -2.65
CA PRO A 81 5.95 -15.25 -1.40
C PRO A 81 6.94 -15.34 -0.23
N GLY A 82 6.61 -14.69 0.90
CA GLY A 82 7.45 -14.61 2.10
C GLY A 82 8.43 -13.42 2.10
N ASN A 83 8.71 -12.82 0.94
CA ASN A 83 9.60 -11.65 0.88
C ASN A 83 8.95 -10.43 1.55
N THR A 84 9.68 -9.80 2.47
CA THR A 84 9.16 -8.70 3.32
C THR A 84 9.28 -7.31 2.69
N HIS A 85 9.91 -7.20 1.52
CA HIS A 85 10.18 -5.92 0.84
C HIS A 85 9.79 -5.99 -0.63
N ALA A 86 9.15 -4.93 -1.14
CA ALA A 86 8.85 -4.78 -2.57
C ALA A 86 10.05 -4.18 -3.31
N HIS A 87 11.02 -5.03 -3.63
CA HIS A 87 12.26 -4.64 -4.30
C HIS A 87 12.19 -4.78 -5.82
N GLU A 88 11.26 -5.58 -6.34
CA GLU A 88 11.13 -5.84 -7.78
C GLU A 88 10.36 -4.70 -8.44
N PRO A 89 10.98 -3.93 -9.36
CA PRO A 89 10.31 -2.82 -10.03
C PRO A 89 9.36 -3.32 -11.12
N LEU A 90 8.12 -2.86 -11.10
CA LEU A 90 7.14 -3.05 -12.18
C LEU A 90 7.19 -1.92 -13.21
N GLY A 91 7.94 -0.85 -12.91
CA GLY A 91 8.12 0.30 -13.76
C GLY A 91 7.03 1.36 -13.61
N ARG A 92 7.03 2.30 -14.56
CA ARG A 92 6.07 3.41 -14.60
C ARG A 92 4.71 2.90 -15.02
N MET A 93 3.66 3.40 -14.37
CA MET A 93 2.29 2.96 -14.56
C MET A 93 1.37 4.17 -14.74
N ILE A 94 0.32 3.99 -15.55
CA ILE A 94 -0.74 4.98 -15.74
C ILE A 94 -2.05 4.48 -15.15
N ARG A 95 -2.88 5.40 -14.68
CA ARG A 95 -4.20 5.06 -14.12
C ARG A 95 -5.22 4.83 -15.23
N VAL A 96 -5.86 3.66 -15.21
CA VAL A 96 -6.98 3.29 -16.10
C VAL A 96 -8.09 2.69 -15.25
N GLY A 97 -9.17 3.45 -15.04
CA GLY A 97 -10.27 3.03 -14.16
C GLY A 97 -9.80 2.80 -12.71
N GLY A 98 -10.09 1.62 -12.16
CA GLY A 98 -9.63 1.18 -10.83
C GLY A 98 -8.22 0.56 -10.81
N CYS A 99 -7.48 0.66 -11.92
CA CYS A 99 -6.19 0.01 -12.10
C CYS A 99 -5.08 1.01 -12.40
N TRP A 100 -3.85 0.57 -12.12
CA TRP A 100 -2.61 1.14 -12.62
C TRP A 100 -1.96 0.11 -13.53
N VAL A 101 -1.64 0.52 -14.75
CA VAL A 101 -1.24 -0.39 -15.83
C VAL A 101 -0.02 0.12 -16.58
N ASN A 102 0.74 -0.81 -17.12
CA ASN A 102 1.68 -0.58 -18.22
C ASN A 102 1.64 -1.78 -19.19
N ALA A 103 2.66 -1.94 -20.02
CA ALA A 103 2.67 -3.00 -21.03
C ALA A 103 2.85 -4.41 -20.44
N GLN A 104 3.42 -4.53 -19.24
CA GLN A 104 3.78 -5.82 -18.62
C GLN A 104 2.94 -6.15 -17.38
N SER A 105 2.42 -5.13 -16.70
CA SER A 105 1.88 -5.27 -15.36
C SER A 105 0.59 -4.47 -15.16
N ARG A 106 -0.26 -4.99 -14.29
CA ARG A 106 -1.53 -4.39 -13.88
C ARG A 106 -1.72 -4.57 -12.38
N ILE A 107 -1.92 -3.47 -11.66
CA ILE A 107 -2.32 -3.45 -10.25
C ILE A 107 -3.69 -2.80 -10.14
N CYS A 108 -4.68 -3.52 -9.64
CA CYS A 108 -6.03 -3.01 -9.43
C CYS A 108 -6.47 -3.22 -7.99
N ALA A 109 -7.28 -2.28 -7.49
CA ALA A 109 -7.94 -2.39 -6.20
C ALA A 109 -9.34 -1.75 -6.28
N TRP A 110 -10.35 -2.48 -5.80
CA TRP A 110 -11.74 -2.07 -5.74
C TRP A 110 -12.30 -2.33 -4.34
N LYS A 111 -13.19 -1.45 -3.88
CA LYS A 111 -13.96 -1.63 -2.66
C LYS A 111 -15.44 -1.71 -3.01
#